data_AF-A0A7H8MH61-F1
#
_entry.id   AF-A0A7H8MH61-F1
#
_cell.length_a   1.000
_cell.length_b   1.000
_cell.length_c   1.000
_cell.angle_alpha   90.00
_cell.angle_beta   90.00
_cell.angle_gamma   90.00
#
_symmetry.space_group_name_H-M   'P 1'
#
loop_
_entity.id
_entity.type
_entity.pdbx_description
1 polymer ?
#
loop_
_entity_poly.entity_id
_entity_poly.type
_entity_poly.pdbx_seq_one_letter_code
_entity_poly.pdbx_strand_id
1 'polypeptide(L)'
;MAPESLNGLPVAVLVVWALCAAGWGAVLAGLRRGLRGPARGPALFAHTATPAGVVLLFSLIGFGSLHATIALAAEWWGLLAVTRFRPERLLSTGGLGRLAAWAAVTAALAYGATRFVFQM
;
A
#
# COMPACT_ATOMS: atom_id res chain seq x y z
N MET A 1 -14.51 20.17 17.85
CA MET A 1 -15.11 18.84 18.10
C MET A 1 -14.80 17.98 16.89
N ALA A 2 -13.80 17.10 16.99
CA ALA A 2 -13.55 16.11 15.94
C ALA A 2 -14.64 15.03 16.04
N PRO A 3 -15.15 14.47 14.94
CA PRO A 3 -16.05 13.33 15.04
C PRO A 3 -15.19 12.16 15.53
N GLU A 4 -15.22 11.85 16.83
CA GLU A 4 -14.39 10.79 17.42
C GLU A 4 -14.76 9.39 16.89
N SER A 5 -15.92 9.26 16.24
CA SER A 5 -16.30 8.05 15.54
C SER A 5 -17.31 8.33 14.43
N LEU A 6 -17.19 7.59 13.33
CA LEU A 6 -18.28 7.37 12.38
C LEU A 6 -18.67 5.90 12.52
N ASN A 7 -19.91 5.62 12.93
CA ASN A 7 -20.43 4.27 13.14
C ASN A 7 -19.60 3.40 14.11
N GLY A 8 -19.00 4.00 15.16
CA GLY A 8 -18.21 3.27 16.16
C GLY A 8 -16.79 2.89 15.74
N LEU A 9 -16.35 3.28 14.53
CA LEU A 9 -14.97 3.12 14.08
C LEU A 9 -14.18 4.44 14.29
N PRO A 10 -12.93 4.38 14.81
CA PRO A 10 -12.09 5.55 14.89
C PRO A 10 -11.85 6.14 13.49
N VAL A 11 -11.96 7.47 13.35
CA VAL A 11 -11.77 8.14 12.05
C VAL A 11 -10.41 7.83 11.43
N ALA A 12 -9.36 7.68 12.24
CA ALA A 12 -8.03 7.28 11.77
C ALA A 12 -8.05 5.94 11.02
N VAL A 13 -8.85 4.97 11.46
CA VAL A 13 -9.01 3.67 10.79
C VAL A 13 -9.66 3.84 9.41
N LEU A 14 -10.71 4.65 9.34
CA LEU A 14 -11.39 4.95 8.07
C LEU A 14 -10.46 5.66 7.08
N VAL A 15 -9.66 6.60 7.57
CA VAL A 15 -8.64 7.30 6.77
C VAL A 15 -7.60 6.32 6.22
N VAL A 16 -7.09 5.40 7.06
CA VAL A 16 -6.14 4.36 6.62
C VAL A 16 -6.75 3.47 5.55
N TRP A 17 -8.01 3.06 5.72
CA TRP A 17 -8.71 2.25 4.72
C TRP A 17 -8.88 2.98 3.39
N ALA A 18 -9.28 4.25 3.44
CA ALA A 18 -9.41 5.08 2.25
C ALA A 18 -8.05 5.27 1.53
N LEU A 19 -6.99 5.56 2.28
CA LEU A 19 -5.63 5.68 1.73
C LEU A 19 -5.14 4.36 1.12
N CYS A 20 -5.44 3.24 1.76
CA CYS A 20 -5.12 1.90 1.27
C CYS A 20 -5.83 1.65 -0.08
N ALA A 21 -7.15 1.81 -0.13
CA ALA A 21 -7.93 1.63 -1.36
C ALA A 21 -7.49 2.56 -2.49
N ALA A 22 -7.22 3.83 -2.18
CA ALA A 22 -6.72 4.81 -3.15
C ALA A 22 -5.32 4.45 -3.68
N GLY A 23 -4.39 4.07 -2.79
CA GLY A 23 -3.05 3.62 -3.16
C GLY A 23 -3.08 2.39 -4.06
N TRP A 24 -3.91 1.40 -3.71
CA TRP A 24 -4.13 0.20 -4.53
C TRP A 24 -4.59 0.55 -5.94
N GLY A 25 -5.64 1.39 -6.03
CA GLY A 25 -6.23 1.79 -7.31
C GLY A 25 -5.27 2.62 -8.16
N ALA A 26 -4.49 3.50 -7.54
CA ALA A 26 -3.50 4.32 -8.22
C ALA A 26 -2.35 3.47 -8.80
N VAL A 27 -1.83 2.49 -8.04
CA VAL A 27 -0.84 1.53 -8.56
C VAL A 27 -1.43 0.69 -9.68
N LEU A 28 -2.66 0.17 -9.51
CA LEU A 28 -3.33 -0.62 -10.54
C LEU A 28 -3.50 0.19 -11.85
N ALA A 29 -3.93 1.45 -11.75
CA ALA A 29 -4.06 2.35 -12.89
C ALA A 29 -2.71 2.62 -13.56
N GLY A 30 -1.65 2.84 -12.77
CA GLY A 30 -0.28 3.00 -13.26
C GLY A 30 0.20 1.77 -14.02
N LEU A 31 0.07 0.58 -13.43
CA LEU A 31 0.44 -0.69 -14.05
C LEU A 31 -0.35 -0.95 -15.34
N ARG A 32 -1.66 -0.68 -15.35
CA ARG A 32 -2.52 -0.85 -16.54
C ARG A 32 -2.06 0.00 -17.72
N ARG A 33 -1.52 1.20 -17.44
CA ARG A 33 -1.02 2.17 -18.44
C ARG A 33 0.43 1.92 -18.85
N GLY A 34 1.28 1.53 -17.92
CA GLY A 34 2.74 1.44 -18.11
C GLY A 34 3.24 0.07 -18.55
N LEU A 35 2.66 -1.03 -18.06
CA LEU A 35 3.09 -2.38 -18.42
C LEU A 35 2.56 -2.80 -19.78
N ARG A 36 3.46 -3.36 -20.60
CA ARG A 36 3.18 -3.92 -21.91
C ARG A 36 3.81 -5.31 -22.03
N GLY A 37 3.31 -6.10 -22.97
CA GLY A 37 3.82 -7.44 -23.24
C GLY A 37 3.33 -8.52 -22.27
N PRO A 38 3.93 -9.73 -22.32
CA PRO A 38 3.40 -10.93 -21.68
C PRO A 38 3.34 -10.85 -20.14
N ALA A 39 4.20 -10.05 -19.51
CA ALA A 39 4.21 -9.87 -18.06
C ALA A 39 3.01 -9.07 -17.51
N ARG A 40 2.25 -8.37 -18.37
CA ARG A 40 1.16 -7.48 -17.96
C ARG A 40 0.03 -8.22 -17.23
N GLY A 41 -0.46 -9.32 -17.80
CA GLY A 41 -1.55 -10.09 -17.21
C GLY A 41 -1.22 -10.60 -15.80
N PRO A 42 -0.12 -11.35 -15.63
CA PRO A 42 0.33 -11.83 -14.34
C PRO A 42 0.56 -10.72 -13.30
N ALA A 43 1.17 -9.60 -13.70
CA ALA A 43 1.42 -8.48 -12.78
C ALA A 43 0.12 -7.82 -12.30
N LEU A 44 -0.85 -7.60 -13.19
CA LEU A 44 -2.15 -7.04 -12.83
C LEU A 44 -2.96 -8.00 -11.95
N PHE A 45 -2.91 -9.30 -12.23
CA PHE A 45 -3.55 -10.31 -11.41
C PHE A 45 -2.94 -10.35 -10.01
N ALA A 46 -1.61 -10.44 -9.92
CA ALA A 46 -0.89 -10.46 -8.64
C ALA A 46 -1.26 -9.23 -7.79
N HIS A 47 -1.19 -8.01 -8.35
CA HIS A 47 -1.55 -6.78 -7.65
C HIS A 47 -3.03 -6.74 -7.21
N THR A 48 -3.93 -7.31 -8.01
CA THR A 48 -5.36 -7.39 -7.66
C THR A 48 -5.60 -8.39 -6.53
N ALA A 49 -4.83 -9.49 -6.49
CA ALA A 49 -4.94 -10.51 -5.47
C ALA A 49 -4.22 -10.14 -4.15
N THR A 50 -3.23 -9.24 -4.19
CA THR A 50 -2.42 -8.84 -3.02
C THR A 50 -3.25 -8.45 -1.79
N PRO A 51 -4.29 -7.59 -1.87
CA PRO A 51 -5.03 -7.18 -0.69
C PRO A 51 -5.69 -8.38 0.03
N ALA A 52 -6.34 -9.26 -0.74
CA ALA A 52 -6.97 -10.46 -0.20
C ALA A 52 -5.95 -11.42 0.41
N GLY A 53 -4.82 -11.65 -0.28
CA GLY A 53 -3.75 -12.50 0.21
C GLY A 53 -3.15 -12.01 1.53
N VAL A 54 -2.92 -10.70 1.66
CA VAL A 54 -2.36 -10.09 2.88
C VAL A 54 -3.36 -10.14 4.04
N VAL A 55 -4.65 -9.85 3.79
CA VAL A 55 -5.68 -9.98 4.83
C VAL A 55 -5.78 -11.43 5.33
N LEU A 56 -5.79 -12.41 4.42
CA LEU A 56 -5.82 -13.83 4.79
C LEU A 56 -4.57 -14.23 5.58
N LEU A 57 -3.39 -13.82 5.12
CA LEU A 57 -2.13 -14.12 5.81
C LEU A 57 -2.13 -13.58 7.24
N PHE A 58 -2.46 -12.29 7.42
CA PHE A 58 -2.52 -11.67 8.74
C PHE A 58 -3.55 -12.32 9.66
N SER A 59 -4.69 -12.74 9.08
CA SER A 59 -5.71 -13.51 9.81
C SER A 59 -5.17 -14.86 10.29
N LEU A 60 -4.35 -15.54 9.49
CA LEU A 60 -3.74 -16.82 9.85
C LEU A 60 -2.68 -16.69 10.96
N ILE A 61 -1.89 -15.62 10.95
CA ILE A 61 -0.81 -15.40 11.94
C ILE A 61 -1.30 -14.66 13.20
N GLY A 62 -2.60 -14.43 13.35
CA GLY A 62 -3.20 -13.79 14.53
C GLY A 62 -2.93 -12.29 14.65
N PHE A 63 -2.49 -11.62 13.57
CA PHE A 63 -2.32 -10.17 13.55
C PHE A 63 -3.58 -9.46 13.05
N GLY A 64 -3.89 -8.31 13.66
CA GLY A 64 -5.04 -7.50 13.25
C GLY A 64 -4.90 -6.92 11.84
N SER A 65 -6.01 -6.90 11.09
CA SER A 65 -6.08 -6.36 9.72
C SER A 65 -5.62 -4.90 9.60
N LEU A 66 -5.67 -4.13 10.69
CA LEU A 66 -5.21 -2.75 10.73
C LEU A 66 -3.71 -2.61 10.42
N HIS A 67 -2.86 -3.46 11.00
CA HIS A 67 -1.40 -3.42 10.75
C HIS A 67 -1.09 -3.75 9.29
N ALA A 68 -1.75 -4.78 8.75
CA ALA A 68 -1.68 -5.13 7.33
C ALA A 68 -2.09 -3.94 6.43
N THR A 69 -3.19 -3.26 6.78
CA THR A 69 -3.72 -2.16 5.98
C THR A 69 -2.79 -0.95 6.01
N ILE A 70 -2.18 -0.65 7.15
CA ILE A 70 -1.15 0.40 7.28
C ILE A 70 0.06 0.08 6.39
N ALA A 71 0.57 -1.16 6.48
CA ALA A 71 1.72 -1.60 5.68
C ALA A 71 1.44 -1.51 4.18
N LEU A 72 0.29 -2.02 3.72
CA LEU A 72 -0.10 -1.97 2.30
C LEU A 72 -0.26 -0.54 1.78
N ALA A 73 -0.89 0.33 2.56
CA ALA A 73 -1.01 1.74 2.19
C ALA A 73 0.38 2.36 2.04
N ALA A 74 1.27 2.15 3.01
CA ALA A 74 2.64 2.64 2.95
C ALA A 74 3.43 2.10 1.75
N GLU A 75 3.30 0.81 1.43
CA GLU A 75 3.95 0.17 0.29
C GLU A 75 3.53 0.79 -1.04
N TRP A 76 2.22 0.99 -1.26
CA TRP A 76 1.72 1.54 -2.51
C TRP A 76 2.02 3.03 -2.67
N TRP A 77 1.85 3.83 -1.63
CA TRP A 77 2.19 5.25 -1.69
C TRP A 77 3.70 5.47 -1.79
N GLY A 78 4.50 4.68 -1.07
CA GLY A 78 5.96 4.68 -1.20
C GLY A 78 6.41 4.28 -2.60
N LEU A 79 5.77 3.26 -3.19
CA LEU A 79 6.04 2.85 -4.57
C LEU A 79 5.78 3.99 -5.56
N LEU A 80 4.62 4.65 -5.46
CA LEU A 80 4.26 5.76 -6.34
C LEU A 80 5.21 6.95 -6.14
N ALA A 81 5.60 7.27 -4.90
CA ALA A 81 6.54 8.35 -4.61
C ALA A 81 7.92 8.08 -5.26
N VAL A 82 8.48 6.89 -5.04
CA VAL A 82 9.83 6.54 -5.55
C VAL A 82 9.85 6.34 -7.07
N THR A 83 8.74 5.89 -7.65
CA THR A 83 8.66 5.65 -9.10
C THR A 83 8.08 6.84 -9.88
N ARG A 84 7.64 7.90 -9.20
CA ARG A 84 6.94 9.07 -9.78
C ARG A 84 5.68 8.65 -10.54
N PHE A 85 4.80 7.90 -9.87
CA PHE A 85 3.53 7.38 -10.41
C PHE A 85 3.68 6.44 -11.63
N ARG A 86 4.84 5.80 -11.76
CA ARG A 86 5.15 4.83 -12.82
C ARG A 86 5.65 3.53 -12.19
N PRO A 87 4.77 2.76 -11.53
CA PRO A 87 5.15 1.63 -10.68
C PRO A 87 6.00 0.58 -11.39
N GLU A 88 5.83 0.42 -12.70
CA GLU A 88 6.65 -0.46 -13.54
C GLU A 88 8.15 -0.15 -13.51
N ARG A 89 8.53 1.08 -13.17
CA ARG A 89 9.93 1.52 -13.10
C ARG A 89 10.70 0.95 -11.92
N LEU A 90 10.01 0.39 -10.91
CA LEU A 90 10.69 -0.22 -9.76
C LEU A 90 11.63 -1.34 -10.19
N LEU A 91 11.21 -2.16 -11.17
CA LEU A 91 11.98 -3.33 -11.63
C LEU A 91 12.45 -3.20 -13.07
N SER A 92 11.71 -2.54 -13.97
CA SER A 92 12.11 -2.44 -15.38
C SER A 92 13.34 -1.55 -15.61
N THR A 93 13.51 -0.54 -14.75
CA THR A 93 14.61 0.44 -14.80
C THR A 93 15.25 0.69 -13.44
N GLY A 94 14.71 0.07 -12.39
CA GLY A 94 15.14 0.27 -11.02
C GLY A 94 16.09 -0.84 -10.62
N GLY A 95 17.36 -0.48 -10.40
CA GLY A 95 18.30 -1.36 -9.72
C GLY A 95 18.05 -1.37 -8.21
N LEU A 96 18.92 -2.08 -7.48
CA LEU A 96 18.87 -2.24 -6.03
C LEU A 96 18.70 -0.91 -5.26
N GLY A 97 19.30 0.18 -5.74
CA GLY A 97 19.16 1.50 -5.11
C GLY A 97 17.72 2.02 -5.09
N ARG A 98 16.92 1.79 -6.16
CA ARG A 98 15.51 2.20 -6.20
C ARG A 98 14.65 1.30 -5.31
N LEU A 99 14.98 0.01 -5.25
CA LEU A 99 14.34 -0.94 -4.33
C LEU A 99 14.59 -0.54 -2.87
N ALA A 100 15.84 -0.21 -2.53
CA ALA A 100 16.21 0.27 -1.19
C ALA A 100 15.50 1.59 -0.85
N ALA A 101 15.41 2.53 -1.79
CA ALA A 101 14.65 3.76 -1.60
C ALA A 101 13.17 3.50 -1.35
N TRP A 102 12.55 2.59 -2.11
CA TRP A 102 11.17 2.18 -1.89
C TRP A 102 10.97 1.53 -0.52
N ALA A 103 11.85 0.62 -0.11
CA ALA A 103 11.80 -0.01 1.20
C ALA A 103 11.94 1.02 2.34
N ALA A 104 12.88 1.96 2.21
CA ALA A 104 13.10 3.01 3.20
C ALA A 104 11.89 3.95 3.33
N VAL A 105 11.33 4.40 2.20
CA VAL A 105 10.12 5.25 2.21
C VAL A 105 8.92 4.51 2.78
N THR A 106 8.75 3.24 2.41
CA THR A 106 7.69 2.39 2.94
C THR A 106 7.80 2.24 4.46
N ALA A 107 9.00 1.94 4.98
CA ALA A 107 9.23 1.81 6.41
C ALA A 107 8.94 3.11 7.16
N ALA A 108 9.38 4.25 6.62
CA ALA A 108 9.12 5.56 7.23
C ALA A 108 7.61 5.88 7.27
N LEU A 109 6.89 5.65 6.18
CA LEU A 109 5.44 5.86 6.09
C LEU A 109 4.68 4.92 7.03
N ALA A 110 5.03 3.63 7.06
CA ALA A 110 4.40 2.65 7.93
C ALA A 110 4.62 2.98 9.41
N TYR A 111 5.84 3.36 9.78
CA TYR A 111 6.16 3.80 11.14
C TYR A 111 5.36 5.05 11.53
N GLY A 112 5.35 6.08 10.68
CA GLY A 112 4.61 7.31 10.92
C GLY A 112 3.11 7.08 11.07
N ALA A 113 2.51 6.28 10.17
CA ALA A 113 1.09 5.94 10.22
C ALA A 113 0.74 5.10 11.47
N THR A 114 1.59 4.15 11.85
CA THR A 114 1.42 3.36 13.08
C THR A 114 1.43 4.27 14.30
N ARG A 115 2.40 5.19 14.40
CA ARG A 115 2.47 6.15 15.51
C ARG A 115 1.24 7.07 15.53
N PHE A 116 0.81 7.57 14.38
CA PHE A 116 -0.39 8.39 14.27
C PHE A 116 -1.66 7.66 14.73
N VAL A 117 -1.85 6.41 14.31
CA VAL A 117 -3.09 5.65 14.59
C VAL A 117 -3.16 5.17 16.04
N PHE A 118 -2.03 4.79 16.64
CA PHE A 118 -2.01 4.17 17.98
C PHE A 118 -1.59 5.11 19.12
N GLN A 119 -1.12 6.32 18.81
CA GLN A 119 -0.63 7.27 19.83
C GLN A 119 -1.28 8.66 19.75
N MET A 120 -2.23 8.87 18.85
CA MET A 120 -3.21 9.95 18.96
C MET A 120 -4.42 9.45 19.73
#